data_AF-A0A6A1VPP5-F1
#
_entry.id   AF-A0A6A1VPP5-F1
#
_cell.length_a   1.000
_cell.length_b   1.000
_cell.length_c   1.000
_cell.angle_alpha   90.00
_cell.angle_beta   90.00
_cell.angle_gamma   90.00
#
_symmetry.space_group_name_H-M   'P 1'
#
loop_
_entity.id
_entity.type
_entity.pdbx_description
1 polymer ?
#
loop_
_entity_poly.entity_id
_entity_poly.type
_entity_poly.pdbx_seq_one_letter_code
_entity_poly.pdbx_strand_id
1 'polypeptide(L)'
;MGILIQATALVYNVPIALNQAVSTRVGNELGANQPNKAKKSSIVALSCAIFTGLIAMFLMLTMRHSWGRLFTTDKAILSLTAAAMPVVGLCELGNCPQTTICGVLRGSTRPSLGANINLVSFYGVGLPIAVFLAFPMDLGLLGLWLGLLAAQVVCAAIMVLVLMRTDWAVQIDRAEELTGNHGARRKY
;
A
#
# COMPACT_ATOMS: atom_id res chain seq x y z
N MET A 1 0.08 -4.45 -26.04
CA MET A 1 -0.44 -4.51 -24.65
C MET A 1 0.42 -5.36 -23.72
N GLY A 2 0.82 -6.59 -24.08
CA GLY A 2 1.59 -7.47 -23.17
C GLY A 2 2.91 -6.88 -22.68
N ILE A 3 3.61 -6.10 -23.49
CA ILE A 3 4.92 -5.58 -23.09
C ILE A 3 4.84 -4.46 -22.04
N LEU A 4 3.79 -3.64 -22.09
CA LEU A 4 3.48 -2.65 -21.04
C LEU A 4 3.17 -3.36 -19.71
N ILE A 5 2.39 -4.44 -19.76
CA ILE A 5 2.05 -5.21 -18.55
C ILE A 5 3.32 -5.82 -17.93
N GLN A 6 4.25 -6.35 -18.74
CA GLN A 6 5.50 -6.93 -18.23
C GLN A 6 6.46 -5.88 -17.66
N ALA A 7 6.52 -4.70 -18.28
CA ALA A 7 7.23 -3.54 -17.76
C ALA A 7 6.72 -3.13 -16.37
N THR A 8 5.40 -2.95 -16.28
CA THR A 8 4.73 -2.52 -15.07
C THR A 8 4.86 -3.60 -14.00
N ALA A 9 4.73 -4.88 -14.35
CA ALA A 9 4.93 -6.00 -13.43
C ALA A 9 6.35 -6.05 -12.87
N LEU A 10 7.38 -5.76 -13.68
CA LEU A 10 8.76 -5.70 -13.20
C LEU A 10 8.95 -4.62 -12.13
N VAL A 11 8.36 -3.44 -12.36
CA VAL A 11 8.37 -2.34 -11.38
C VAL A 11 7.55 -2.70 -10.13
N TYR A 12 6.43 -3.42 -10.30
CA TYR A 12 5.54 -3.83 -9.21
C TYR A 12 6.10 -4.92 -8.29
N ASN A 13 7.09 -5.68 -8.76
CA ASN A 13 7.72 -6.74 -7.96
C ASN A 13 8.44 -6.20 -6.71
N VAL A 14 9.02 -4.99 -6.80
CA VAL A 14 9.72 -4.37 -5.66
C VAL A 14 8.77 -4.03 -4.50
N PRO A 15 7.62 -3.33 -4.72
CA PRO A 15 6.61 -3.13 -3.69
C PRO A 15 6.03 -4.43 -3.12
N ILE A 16 5.77 -5.43 -3.97
CA ILE A 16 5.23 -6.73 -3.54
C ILE A 16 6.22 -7.46 -2.64
N ALA A 17 7.50 -7.50 -3.01
CA ALA A 17 8.55 -8.13 -2.21
C ALA A 17 8.67 -7.46 -0.83
N LEU A 18 8.62 -6.11 -0.79
CA LEU A 18 8.64 -5.36 0.46
C LEU A 18 7.42 -5.71 1.34
N ASN A 19 6.21 -5.79 0.76
CA ASN A 19 5.01 -6.16 1.49
C ASN A 19 5.15 -7.51 2.19
N GLN A 20 5.61 -8.52 1.44
CA GLN A 20 5.77 -9.87 1.96
C GLN A 20 6.83 -9.94 3.06
N ALA A 21 7.97 -9.27 2.87
CA ALA A 21 9.03 -9.20 3.88
C ALA A 21 8.55 -8.57 5.20
N VAL A 22 7.75 -7.50 5.11
CA VAL A 22 7.19 -6.82 6.28
C VAL A 22 6.16 -7.69 6.99
N SER A 23 5.26 -8.34 6.24
CA SER A 23 4.26 -9.25 6.80
C SER A 23 4.91 -10.39 7.59
N THR A 24 5.93 -11.02 7.03
CA THR A 24 6.67 -12.12 7.69
C THR A 24 7.42 -11.61 8.92
N ARG A 25 8.09 -10.45 8.83
CA ARG A 25 8.86 -9.91 9.96
C ARG A 25 7.98 -9.50 11.13
N VAL A 26 6.85 -8.84 10.86
CA VAL A 26 5.89 -8.48 11.91
C VAL A 26 5.29 -9.74 12.55
N GLY A 27 4.95 -10.75 11.74
CA GLY A 27 4.45 -12.03 12.25
C GLY A 27 5.46 -12.73 13.16
N ASN A 28 6.74 -12.77 12.78
CA ASN A 28 7.80 -13.36 13.61
C ASN A 28 8.01 -12.60 14.93
N GLU A 29 8.03 -11.27 14.89
CA GLU A 29 8.22 -10.45 16.11
C GLU A 29 7.02 -10.52 17.06
N LEU A 30 5.80 -10.67 16.52
CA LEU A 30 4.60 -10.96 17.32
C LEU A 30 4.71 -12.34 17.98
N GLY A 31 5.07 -13.38 17.21
CA GLY A 31 5.23 -14.75 17.73
C GLY A 31 6.38 -14.89 18.74
N ALA A 32 7.39 -14.02 18.66
CA ALA A 32 8.49 -13.96 19.61
C ALA A 32 8.17 -13.18 20.90
N ASN A 33 6.90 -12.77 21.12
CA ASN A 33 6.47 -12.01 22.30
C ASN A 33 7.19 -10.65 22.47
N GLN A 34 7.57 -9.97 21.38
CA GLN A 34 8.35 -8.72 21.43
C GLN A 34 7.59 -7.51 20.84
N PRO A 35 6.71 -6.85 21.63
CA PRO A 35 5.80 -5.82 21.11
C PRO A 35 6.56 -4.56 20.65
N ASN A 36 7.62 -4.21 21.37
CA ASN A 36 8.48 -3.08 21.03
C ASN A 36 9.22 -3.30 19.70
N LYS A 37 9.61 -4.53 19.37
CA LYS A 37 10.25 -4.86 18.09
C LYS A 37 9.24 -4.91 16.96
N ALA A 38 8.04 -5.43 17.18
CA ALA A 38 6.96 -5.40 16.19
C ALA A 38 6.55 -3.96 15.80
N LYS A 39 6.44 -3.06 16.80
CA LYS A 39 6.19 -1.63 16.56
C LYS A 39 7.31 -0.98 15.76
N LYS A 40 8.57 -1.21 16.15
CA LYS A 40 9.74 -0.68 15.41
C LYS A 40 9.81 -1.21 13.98
N SER A 41 9.57 -2.50 13.78
CA SER A 41 9.53 -3.13 12.45
C SER A 41 8.47 -2.49 11.57
N SER A 42 7.30 -2.17 12.13
CA SER A 42 6.20 -1.53 11.40
C SER A 42 6.51 -0.08 11.01
N ILE A 43 7.18 0.68 11.89
CA ILE A 43 7.63 2.06 11.59
C ILE A 43 8.72 2.05 10.51
N VAL A 44 9.71 1.16 10.63
CA VAL A 44 10.77 1.02 9.62
C VAL A 44 10.17 0.57 8.29
N ALA A 45 9.23 -0.36 8.29
CA ALA A 45 8.51 -0.79 7.09
C ALA A 45 7.79 0.38 6.41
N LEU A 46 7.10 1.24 7.17
CA LEU A 46 6.45 2.43 6.62
C LEU A 46 7.46 3.40 5.98
N SER A 47 8.62 3.61 6.62
CA SER A 47 9.69 4.43 6.04
C SER A 47 10.26 3.84 4.76
N CYS A 48 10.45 2.51 4.70
CA CYS A 48 10.89 1.81 3.50
C CYS A 48 9.82 1.88 2.39
N ALA A 49 8.54 1.83 2.74
CA ALA A 49 7.42 1.93 1.80
C ALA A 49 7.37 3.31 1.14
N ILE A 50 7.56 4.38 1.92
CA ILE A 50 7.65 5.75 1.39
C ILE A 50 8.88 5.86 0.47
N PHE A 51 10.03 5.35 0.90
CA PHE A 51 11.26 5.41 0.11
C PHE A 51 11.16 4.62 -1.21
N THR A 52 10.60 3.42 -1.18
CA THR A 52 10.35 2.61 -2.39
C THR A 52 9.28 3.23 -3.28
N GLY A 53 8.24 3.85 -2.72
CA GLY A 53 7.26 4.65 -3.47
C GLY A 53 7.90 5.85 -4.17
N LEU A 54 8.81 6.56 -3.50
CA LEU A 54 9.57 7.67 -4.10
C LEU A 54 10.50 7.19 -5.23
N ILE A 55 11.18 6.05 -5.04
CA ILE A 55 11.99 5.44 -6.10
C ILE A 55 11.12 5.03 -7.29
N ALA A 56 9.97 4.41 -7.04
CA ALA A 56 9.04 4.00 -8.10
C ALA A 56 8.52 5.22 -8.87
N MET A 57 8.12 6.29 -8.17
CA MET A 57 7.72 7.57 -8.76
C MET A 57 8.86 8.18 -9.59
N PHE A 58 10.07 8.23 -9.05
CA PHE A 58 11.24 8.78 -9.73
C PHE A 58 11.57 7.98 -11.00
N LEU A 59 11.55 6.66 -10.93
CA LEU A 59 11.76 5.77 -12.07
C LEU A 59 10.67 5.98 -13.12
N MET A 60 9.39 6.02 -12.74
CA MET A 60 8.30 6.26 -13.70
C MET A 60 8.40 7.64 -14.37
N LEU A 61 8.86 8.67 -13.65
CA LEU A 61 9.05 10.02 -14.21
C LEU A 61 10.25 10.09 -15.17
N THR A 62 11.40 9.52 -14.79
CA THR A 62 12.63 9.57 -15.60
C THR A 62 12.57 8.62 -16.79
N MET A 63 11.98 7.44 -16.62
CA MET A 63 11.85 6.44 -17.67
C MET A 63 10.70 6.74 -18.63
N ARG A 64 9.91 7.80 -18.40
CA ARG A 64 8.67 8.05 -19.15
C ARG A 64 8.82 8.13 -20.66
N HIS A 65 9.92 8.72 -21.11
CA HIS A 65 10.20 8.92 -22.53
C HIS A 65 11.01 7.76 -23.12
N SER A 66 11.94 7.19 -22.34
CA SER A 66 12.81 6.11 -22.80
C SER A 66 12.08 4.77 -22.88
N TRP A 67 11.21 4.45 -21.93
CA TRP A 67 10.42 3.21 -21.96
C TRP A 67 9.39 3.21 -23.09
N GLY A 68 8.63 4.29 -23.23
CA GLY A 68 7.64 4.39 -24.32
C GLY A 68 8.30 4.20 -25.68
N ARG A 69 9.47 4.81 -25.88
CA ARG A 69 10.24 4.78 -27.14
C ARG A 69 10.95 3.45 -27.39
N LEU A 70 11.22 2.66 -26.35
CA LEU A 70 11.77 1.31 -26.45
C LEU A 70 10.74 0.30 -26.99
N PHE A 71 9.44 0.58 -26.79
CA PHE A 71 8.36 -0.37 -27.12
C PHE A 71 7.39 0.08 -28.21
N THR A 72 7.28 1.39 -28.47
CA THR A 72 6.48 1.90 -29.59
C THR A 72 7.10 3.16 -30.19
N THR A 73 6.98 3.29 -31.51
CA THR A 73 7.36 4.50 -32.25
C THR A 73 6.16 5.41 -32.54
N ASP A 74 4.96 4.97 -32.16
CA ASP A 74 3.73 5.73 -32.37
C ASP A 74 3.64 6.92 -31.41
N LYS A 75 3.62 8.13 -31.99
CA LYS A 75 3.61 9.40 -31.26
C LYS A 75 2.34 9.58 -30.41
N ALA A 76 1.19 9.04 -30.84
CA ALA A 76 -0.07 9.17 -30.11
C ALA A 76 -0.02 8.35 -28.80
N ILE A 77 0.55 7.15 -28.86
CA ILE A 77 0.72 6.28 -27.69
C ILE A 77 1.79 6.84 -26.75
N LEU A 78 2.86 7.40 -27.29
CA LEU A 78 3.92 8.04 -26.50
C LEU A 78 3.38 9.25 -25.70
N SER A 79 2.58 10.12 -26.31
CA SER A 79 2.06 11.31 -25.61
C SER A 79 1.05 10.93 -24.53
N LEU A 80 0.19 9.94 -24.79
CA LEU A 80 -0.74 9.42 -23.78
C LEU A 80 0.02 8.82 -22.59
N THR A 81 1.03 8.00 -22.88
CA THR A 81 1.84 7.30 -21.86
C THR A 81 2.65 8.29 -21.03
N ALA A 82 3.22 9.33 -21.65
CA ALA A 82 3.94 10.40 -20.96
C ALA A 82 3.03 11.28 -20.08
N ALA A 83 1.76 11.46 -20.45
CA ALA A 83 0.78 12.20 -19.67
C ALA A 83 0.21 11.37 -18.50
N ALA A 84 0.05 10.05 -18.67
CA ALA A 84 -0.48 9.16 -17.64
C ALA A 84 0.55 8.78 -16.57
N MET A 85 1.83 8.65 -16.92
CA MET A 85 2.88 8.19 -15.99
C MET A 85 3.07 9.01 -14.71
N PRO A 86 3.00 10.35 -14.73
CA PRO A 86 3.05 11.15 -13.50
C PRO A 86 1.89 10.83 -12.55
N VAL A 87 0.69 10.62 -13.10
CA VAL A 87 -0.53 10.29 -12.33
C VAL A 87 -0.39 8.88 -11.71
N VAL A 88 0.11 7.92 -12.49
CA VAL A 88 0.39 6.56 -12.01
C VAL A 88 1.46 6.58 -10.92
N GLY A 89 2.55 7.33 -11.10
CA GLY A 89 3.61 7.47 -10.10
C GLY A 89 3.11 8.08 -8.79
N LEU A 90 2.18 9.04 -8.86
CA LEU A 90 1.54 9.63 -7.69
C LEU A 90 0.61 8.62 -6.97
N CYS A 91 -0.14 7.81 -7.73
CA CYS A 91 -0.94 6.72 -7.18
C CYS A 91 -0.08 5.62 -6.55
N GLU A 92 1.08 5.30 -7.13
CA GLU A 92 2.02 4.34 -6.55
C GLU A 92 2.62 4.84 -5.22
N LEU A 93 2.85 6.16 -5.12
CA LEU A 93 3.27 6.80 -3.87
C LEU A 93 2.24 6.56 -2.74
N GLY A 94 0.94 6.60 -3.06
CA GLY A 94 -0.15 6.31 -2.10
C GLY A 94 -0.37 4.81 -1.85
N ASN A 95 -0.22 3.99 -2.89
CA ASN A 95 -0.38 2.54 -2.82
C ASN A 95 0.69 1.87 -1.95
N CYS A 96 1.96 2.28 -2.03
CA CYS A 96 3.06 1.65 -1.31
C CYS A 96 2.84 1.62 0.23
N PRO A 97 2.53 2.76 0.89
CA PRO A 97 2.16 2.79 2.30
C PRO A 97 0.93 1.94 2.62
N GLN A 98 -0.15 2.07 1.83
CA GLN A 98 -1.39 1.32 2.04
C GLN A 98 -1.13 -0.19 2.02
N THR A 99 -0.41 -0.65 1.01
CA THR A 99 -0.09 -2.05 0.78
C THR A 99 0.77 -2.58 1.93
N THR A 100 1.81 -1.83 2.32
CA THR A 100 2.70 -2.19 3.43
C THR A 100 1.93 -2.34 4.74
N ILE A 101 1.03 -1.42 5.08
CA ILE A 101 0.27 -1.51 6.33
C ILE A 101 -0.75 -2.66 6.28
N CYS A 102 -1.37 -2.95 5.12
CA CYS A 102 -2.13 -4.18 4.92
C CYS A 102 -1.28 -5.44 5.16
N GLY A 103 0.02 -5.42 4.82
CA GLY A 103 0.98 -6.47 5.18
C GLY A 103 1.18 -6.58 6.69
N VAL A 104 1.35 -5.46 7.39
CA VAL A 104 1.47 -5.41 8.86
C VAL A 104 0.20 -5.95 9.55
N LEU A 105 -0.99 -5.55 9.09
CA LEU A 105 -2.28 -6.03 9.60
C LEU A 105 -2.46 -7.54 9.37
N ARG A 106 -2.07 -8.05 8.20
CA ARG A 106 -2.06 -9.49 7.92
C ARG A 106 -1.09 -10.24 8.84
N GLY A 107 0.13 -9.74 9.00
CA GLY A 107 1.13 -10.31 9.92
C GLY A 107 0.71 -10.24 11.39
N SER A 108 -0.16 -9.28 11.75
CA SER A 108 -0.73 -9.14 13.10
C SER A 108 -2.05 -9.91 13.30
N THR A 109 -2.40 -10.85 12.41
CA THR A 109 -3.65 -11.64 12.45
C THR A 109 -4.94 -10.82 12.37
N ARG A 110 -4.88 -9.59 11.83
CA ARG A 110 -6.02 -8.67 11.68
C ARG A 110 -6.34 -8.32 10.21
N PRO A 111 -6.48 -9.30 9.29
CA PRO A 111 -6.78 -9.01 7.90
C PRO A 111 -8.14 -8.32 7.72
N SER A 112 -9.14 -8.65 8.54
CA SER A 112 -10.50 -8.11 8.43
C SER A 112 -10.58 -6.60 8.71
N LEU A 113 -9.74 -6.09 9.61
CA LEU A 113 -9.67 -4.64 9.87
C LEU A 113 -9.13 -3.88 8.66
N GLY A 114 -8.06 -4.39 8.03
CA GLY A 114 -7.52 -3.80 6.80
C GLY A 114 -8.53 -3.81 5.65
N ALA A 115 -9.26 -4.92 5.47
CA ALA A 115 -10.29 -5.05 4.46
C ALA A 115 -11.44 -4.04 4.67
N ASN A 116 -11.95 -3.89 5.90
CA ASN A 116 -13.01 -2.94 6.21
C ASN A 116 -12.57 -1.49 6.00
N ILE A 117 -11.36 -1.11 6.43
CA ILE A 117 -10.82 0.24 6.21
C ILE A 117 -10.71 0.52 4.71
N ASN A 118 -10.27 -0.47 3.92
CA ASN A 118 -10.15 -0.34 2.48
C ASN A 118 -11.53 -0.14 1.82
N LEU A 119 -12.53 -0.93 2.21
CA LEU A 119 -13.91 -0.79 1.74
C LEU A 119 -14.47 0.60 2.04
N VAL A 120 -14.36 1.06 3.28
CA VAL A 120 -14.86 2.38 3.69
C VAL A 120 -14.13 3.50 2.95
N SER A 121 -12.82 3.40 2.78
CA SER A 121 -12.03 4.45 2.12
C SER A 121 -12.33 4.53 0.63
N PHE A 122 -12.45 3.39 -0.06
CA PHE A 122 -12.72 3.35 -1.51
C PHE A 122 -14.17 3.66 -1.85
N TYR A 123 -15.13 3.04 -1.16
CA TYR A 123 -16.54 3.21 -1.49
C TYR A 123 -17.16 4.42 -0.77
N GLY A 124 -16.75 4.69 0.46
CA GLY A 124 -17.30 5.79 1.26
C GLY A 124 -16.70 7.16 0.94
N VAL A 125 -15.43 7.22 0.51
CA VAL A 125 -14.73 8.50 0.26
C VAL A 125 -14.25 8.60 -1.18
N GLY A 126 -13.58 7.56 -1.69
CA GLY A 126 -13.03 7.54 -3.04
C GLY A 126 -14.08 7.72 -4.13
N LEU A 127 -15.13 6.91 -4.09
CA LEU A 127 -16.21 6.91 -5.06
C LEU A 127 -16.96 8.26 -5.13
N PRO A 128 -17.44 8.86 -4.02
CA PRO A 128 -18.12 10.15 -4.10
C PRO A 128 -17.20 11.27 -4.57
N ILE A 129 -15.92 11.29 -4.16
CA ILE A 129 -14.96 12.29 -4.66
C ILE A 129 -14.70 12.08 -6.15
N ALA A 130 -14.51 10.84 -6.60
CA ALA A 130 -14.29 10.51 -8.00
C ALA A 130 -15.46 10.96 -8.88
N VAL A 131 -16.70 10.65 -8.47
CA VAL A 131 -17.91 11.05 -9.19
C VAL A 131 -18.08 12.58 -9.17
N PHE A 132 -17.83 13.23 -8.02
CA PHE A 132 -17.98 14.67 -7.90
C PHE A 132 -16.95 15.45 -8.73
N LEU A 133 -15.70 14.98 -8.81
CA LEU A 133 -14.69 15.61 -9.67
C LEU A 133 -14.89 15.24 -11.15
N ALA A 134 -15.34 14.02 -11.46
CA ALA A 134 -15.47 13.57 -12.85
C ALA A 134 -16.64 14.24 -13.59
N PHE A 135 -17.79 14.43 -12.94
CA PHE A 135 -19.02 14.93 -13.58
C PHE A 135 -19.23 16.45 -13.38
N PRO A 136 -19.50 16.97 -12.16
CA PRO A 136 -19.69 18.41 -11.92
C PRO A 136 -18.54 19.31 -12.39
N MET A 137 -17.33 18.79 -12.35
CA MET A 137 -16.10 19.57 -12.57
C MET A 137 -15.54 19.35 -13.99
N ASP A 138 -16.15 18.48 -14.80
CA ASP A 138 -15.73 18.09 -16.15
C ASP A 138 -14.25 17.63 -16.25
N LEU A 139 -13.63 17.22 -15.14
CA LEU A 139 -12.27 16.67 -15.16
C LEU A 139 -12.21 15.24 -15.73
N GLY A 140 -13.36 14.59 -15.95
CA GLY A 140 -13.47 13.28 -16.58
C GLY A 140 -12.54 12.24 -15.95
N LEU A 141 -11.57 11.75 -16.74
CA LEU A 141 -10.59 10.75 -16.30
C LEU A 141 -9.74 11.27 -15.13
N LEU A 142 -9.29 12.53 -15.16
CA LEU A 142 -8.41 13.10 -14.15
C LEU A 142 -9.13 13.20 -12.79
N GLY A 143 -10.44 13.48 -12.81
CA GLY A 143 -11.28 13.46 -11.62
C GLY A 143 -11.38 12.07 -10.97
N LEU A 144 -11.46 11.02 -11.79
CA LEU A 144 -11.45 9.64 -11.33
C LEU A 144 -10.13 9.26 -10.63
N TRP A 145 -9.00 9.66 -11.21
CA TRP A 145 -7.67 9.43 -10.64
C TRP A 145 -7.46 10.20 -9.33
N LEU A 146 -7.95 11.43 -9.24
CA LEU A 146 -7.91 12.22 -8.01
C LEU A 146 -8.77 11.61 -6.90
N GLY A 147 -9.96 11.08 -7.24
CA GLY A 147 -10.79 10.33 -6.29
C GLY A 147 -10.11 9.05 -5.81
N LEU A 148 -9.44 8.32 -6.70
CA LEU A 148 -8.63 7.14 -6.33
C LEU A 148 -7.48 7.52 -5.39
N LEU A 149 -6.74 8.57 -5.71
CA LEU A 149 -5.65 9.07 -4.86
C LEU A 149 -6.17 9.48 -3.47
N ALA A 150 -7.29 10.20 -3.42
CA ALA A 150 -7.93 10.59 -2.16
C ALA A 150 -8.32 9.36 -1.32
N ALA A 151 -8.89 8.33 -1.95
CA ALA A 151 -9.20 7.06 -1.30
C ALA A 151 -7.95 6.41 -0.68
N GLN A 152 -6.85 6.34 -1.43
CA GLN A 152 -5.59 5.76 -0.98
C GLN A 152 -4.99 6.53 0.19
N VAL A 153 -4.98 7.87 0.12
CA VAL A 153 -4.46 8.74 1.19
C VAL A 153 -5.28 8.56 2.47
N VAL A 154 -6.61 8.55 2.38
CA VAL A 154 -7.50 8.33 3.53
C VAL A 154 -7.29 6.93 4.11
N CYS A 155 -7.21 5.91 3.24
CA CYS A 155 -6.98 4.52 3.65
C CYS A 155 -5.65 4.38 4.40
N ALA A 156 -4.57 4.93 3.85
CA ALA A 156 -3.25 4.94 4.47
C ALA A 156 -3.26 5.71 5.80
N ALA A 157 -3.89 6.88 5.87
CA ALA A 157 -3.96 7.68 7.09
C ALA A 157 -4.71 6.97 8.22
N ILE A 158 -5.88 6.40 7.93
CA ILE A 158 -6.65 5.61 8.91
C ILE A 158 -5.83 4.40 9.37
N MET A 159 -5.18 3.70 8.44
CA MET A 159 -4.33 2.56 8.79
C MET A 159 -3.12 2.93 9.65
N VAL A 160 -2.46 4.06 9.38
CA VAL A 160 -1.38 4.59 10.24
C VAL A 160 -1.92 4.94 11.62
N LEU A 161 -3.08 5.59 11.70
CA LEU A 161 -3.71 5.92 12.99
C LEU A 161 -4.05 4.66 13.78
N VAL A 162 -4.62 3.65 13.14
CA VAL A 162 -4.89 2.34 13.76
C VAL A 162 -3.59 1.73 14.26
N LEU A 163 -2.52 1.76 13.47
CA LEU A 163 -1.21 1.22 13.86
C LEU A 163 -0.60 1.96 15.06
N MET A 164 -0.73 3.29 15.10
CA MET A 164 -0.24 4.12 16.20
C MET A 164 -1.05 3.94 17.49
N ARG A 165 -2.37 3.71 17.37
CA ARG A 165 -3.30 3.46 18.48
C ARG A 165 -3.36 1.99 18.88
N THR A 166 -2.75 1.09 18.11
CA THR A 166 -2.74 -0.34 18.43
C THR A 166 -1.86 -0.60 19.64
N ASP A 167 -2.46 -1.16 20.68
CA ASP A 167 -1.73 -1.71 21.80
C ASP A 167 -1.11 -3.06 21.40
N TRP A 168 0.21 -3.04 21.24
CA TRP A 168 0.99 -4.20 20.83
C TRP A 168 1.04 -5.28 21.91
N ALA A 169 0.83 -4.94 23.18
CA ALA A 169 0.75 -5.93 24.27
C ALA A 169 -0.51 -6.79 24.12
N VAL A 170 -1.65 -6.16 23.83
CA VAL A 170 -2.92 -6.87 23.57
C VAL A 170 -2.84 -7.73 22.29
N GLN A 171 -2.09 -7.29 21.28
CA GLN A 171 -1.93 -8.08 20.05
C GLN A 171 -1.11 -9.36 20.26
N ILE A 172 -0.15 -9.31 21.18
CA ILE A 172 0.64 -10.48 21.55
C ILE A 172 -0.22 -11.48 22.32
N ASP A 173 -0.98 -11.01 23.30
CA ASP A 173 -1.88 -11.86 24.09
C ASP A 173 -2.87 -12.61 23.18
N ARG A 174 -3.40 -11.91 22.17
CA ARG A 174 -4.28 -12.49 21.15
C ARG A 174 -3.57 -13.46 20.20
N ALA A 175 -2.30 -13.21 19.88
CA ALA A 175 -1.50 -14.14 19.08
C ALA A 175 -1.12 -15.41 19.86
N GLU A 176 -0.88 -15.30 21.18
CA GLU A 176 -0.69 -16.45 22.07
C GLU A 176 -1.97 -17.28 22.22
N GLU A 177 -3.14 -16.61 22.28
CA GLU A 177 -4.46 -17.25 22.30
C GLU A 177 -4.72 -18.05 21.02
N LEU A 178 -4.41 -17.47 19.85
CA LEU A 178 -4.55 -18.13 18.54
C LEU A 178 -3.56 -19.27 18.31
N THR A 179 -2.39 -19.24 18.96
CA THR A 179 -1.38 -20.32 18.88
C THR A 179 -1.57 -21.39 19.96
N GLY A 180 -2.56 -21.25 20.85
CA GLY A 180 -2.90 -22.25 21.87
C GLY A 180 -1.94 -22.30 23.05
N ASN A 181 -1.10 -21.29 23.26
CA ASN A 181 -0.01 -21.34 24.24
C ASN A 181 -0.43 -21.03 25.70
N HIS A 182 -1.74 -20.93 25.96
CA HIS A 182 -2.34 -20.71 27.29
C HIS A 182 -1.97 -21.78 28.34
N GLY A 183 -1.37 -22.91 27.94
CA GLY A 183 -0.91 -23.97 28.84
C GLY A 183 0.47 -23.76 29.49
N ALA A 184 1.32 -22.87 28.96
CA ALA A 184 2.72 -22.81 29.38
C ALA A 184 2.98 -21.90 30.61
N ARG A 185 2.11 -20.91 30.88
CA ARG A 185 2.28 -19.96 32.00
C ARG A 185 1.56 -20.31 33.29
N ARG A 186 0.67 -21.31 33.31
CA ARG A 186 0.03 -21.79 34.56
C ARG A 186 0.89 -22.78 35.36
N LYS A 187 2.12 -23.06 34.94
CA LYS A 187 3.00 -24.08 35.55
C LYS A 187 4.27 -23.55 36.22
N TYR A 188 4.46 -22.24 36.34
CA TYR A 188 5.58 -21.67 37.12
C TYR A 188 5.10 -20.53 38.01
#